data_AF-A0A4Y7Q2A7-F1
#
_entry.id   AF-A0A4Y7Q2A7-F1
#
_cell.length_a   1.000
_cell.length_b   1.000
_cell.length_c   1.000
_cell.angle_alpha   90.00
_cell.angle_beta   90.00
_cell.angle_gamma   90.00
#
_symmetry.space_group_name_H-M   'P 1'
#
loop_
_entity.id
_entity.type
_entity.pdbx_description
1 polymer ?
#
loop_
_entity_poly.entity_id
_entity_poly.type
_entity_poly.pdbx_seq_one_letter_code
_entity_poly.pdbx_strand_id
1 'polypeptide(L)'
;MKAWDSVVIPQSIGGLLELLPHEKRCLIRAASAEEGRASRTLFDRHRDGGSWNNARLAAINMIVVERKYGPFGVHDGSIETPDRIPVYCDIYVTRHVELSHFFGSHQCTASYTLKGYQRWEDVESTSAGHSKLNLAGVDNLMRLLTRVKSDGFQRACAGELWDDVPKPFDQAVTPFLLENGIKTMPDEVLSLVFEAGHRMTDGWEFGKLVSISGAYPASQIQAFLSRSAQMDLKISRRPPHEFLEAALDDLFQTLRSSSHRWSHLDLFDDFADVSMQKLDLCDVPRLISMNSGQKWRLPMANINMVKGVNRLYANGAPITKFESQLTSFELLVKDVNLNVDDLASTLHSMPNLTHLSLEIDSCEAILFSTIRRGRDTREPHSVHIETLRISIKNPTTSYVVAELYDALRYFSASTIEITLSCLTNTNLSTFFYGHGGVFFPYGSTISITLLGTGDEDSWDQKIYLLWEIVENCEIAHTIHIDNLDAPLVPCAPLETWHDFSHYWKDFCNLRHLTVRHCSKFTEPVLKGLVSNLMTGEPSHSFQSLDIIACPHISEELFLNLRDEVGPRINWKPDR
;
A
#
# COMPACT_ATOMS: atom_id res chain seq x y z
N MET A 1 11.10 4.74 -71.59
CA MET A 1 10.20 5.83 -71.14
C MET A 1 10.17 5.87 -69.62
N LYS A 2 10.78 6.92 -69.06
CA LYS A 2 10.68 7.55 -67.72
C LYS A 2 10.50 6.64 -66.50
N ALA A 3 11.43 6.47 -65.56
CA ALA A 3 12.37 7.35 -64.82
C ALA A 3 11.96 7.36 -63.34
N TRP A 4 12.71 6.62 -62.52
CA TRP A 4 12.80 6.82 -61.07
C TRP A 4 14.27 7.09 -60.78
N ASP A 5 14.60 8.37 -60.68
CA ASP A 5 15.88 8.86 -60.20
C ASP A 5 15.84 9.07 -58.69
N SER A 6 16.99 8.78 -58.08
CA SER A 6 17.50 9.17 -56.78
C SER A 6 16.83 10.37 -56.09
N VAL A 7 16.41 10.17 -54.84
CA VAL A 7 16.20 11.26 -53.88
C VAL A 7 17.47 11.48 -53.07
N VAL A 8 18.04 12.66 -53.30
CA VAL A 8 19.14 13.29 -52.56
C VAL A 8 18.60 13.80 -51.22
N ILE A 9 19.31 13.50 -50.12
CA ILE A 9 19.08 14.11 -48.80
C ILE A 9 19.72 15.50 -48.81
N PRO A 10 18.99 16.61 -48.57
CA PRO A 10 19.60 17.92 -48.48
C PRO A 10 20.25 18.11 -47.10
N GLN A 11 21.53 18.50 -47.13
CA GLN A 11 22.17 19.26 -46.06
C GLN A 11 21.45 20.60 -45.85
N SER A 12 21.47 21.07 -44.60
CA SER A 12 21.27 22.45 -44.10
C SER A 12 19.98 22.71 -43.29
N ILE A 13 20.06 22.40 -42.00
CA ILE A 13 19.33 23.13 -40.95
C ILE A 13 20.13 24.42 -40.68
N GLY A 14 20.01 25.39 -41.59
CA GLY A 14 20.65 26.71 -41.46
C GLY A 14 19.66 27.87 -41.34
N GLY A 15 18.39 27.66 -41.69
CA GLY A 15 17.43 28.77 -41.87
C GLY A 15 16.38 28.96 -40.78
N LEU A 16 16.28 28.08 -39.77
CA LEU A 16 15.17 28.12 -38.79
C LEU A 16 15.50 28.82 -37.47
N LEU A 17 16.74 29.31 -37.28
CA LEU A 17 17.16 30.00 -36.05
C LEU A 17 16.94 31.52 -36.06
N GLU A 18 16.52 32.11 -37.19
CA GLU A 18 16.32 33.56 -37.29
C GLU A 18 14.95 34.04 -36.80
N LEU A 19 14.00 33.13 -36.57
CA LEU A 19 12.64 33.45 -36.09
C LEU A 19 12.49 33.45 -34.56
N LEU A 20 13.56 33.14 -33.81
CA LEU A 20 13.51 33.09 -32.36
C LEU A 20 13.92 34.43 -31.72
N PRO A 21 13.27 34.83 -30.60
CA PRO A 21 13.68 35.97 -29.77
C PRO A 21 15.14 35.85 -29.31
N HIS A 22 15.84 36.97 -29.20
CA HIS A 22 17.29 37.06 -28.94
C HIS A 22 17.74 36.24 -27.71
N GLU A 23 16.92 36.19 -26.65
CA GLU A 23 17.21 35.44 -25.42
C GLU A 23 17.29 33.92 -25.65
N LYS A 24 16.47 33.36 -26.55
CA LYS A 24 16.52 31.93 -26.90
C LYS A 24 17.72 31.58 -27.79
N ARG A 25 18.28 32.56 -28.52
CA ARG A 25 19.51 32.35 -29.32
C ARG A 25 20.75 32.23 -28.42
N CYS A 26 20.78 32.92 -27.28
CA CYS A 26 21.89 32.85 -26.34
C CYS A 26 21.94 31.49 -25.61
N LEU A 27 20.78 30.93 -25.23
CA LEU A 27 20.68 29.63 -24.57
C LEU A 27 21.09 28.46 -25.48
N ILE A 28 20.71 28.49 -26.77
CA ILE A 28 21.08 27.43 -27.72
C ILE A 28 22.57 27.52 -28.10
N ARG A 29 23.15 28.73 -28.15
CA ARG A 29 24.60 28.90 -28.35
C ARG A 29 25.43 28.50 -27.12
N ALA A 30 24.90 28.62 -25.90
CA ALA A 30 25.54 28.13 -24.69
C ALA A 30 25.55 26.59 -24.64
N ALA A 31 24.42 25.95 -24.94
CA ALA A 31 24.30 24.48 -24.95
C ALA A 31 25.18 23.83 -26.03
N SER A 32 25.29 24.43 -27.22
CA SER A 32 26.16 23.91 -28.30
C SER A 32 27.66 24.15 -28.05
N ALA A 33 28.03 25.01 -27.10
CA ALA A 33 29.43 25.27 -26.73
C ALA A 33 29.93 24.35 -25.59
N GLU A 34 29.02 23.75 -24.81
CA GLU A 34 29.36 22.80 -23.74
C GLU A 34 29.55 21.35 -24.25
N GLU A 35 28.80 20.92 -25.27
CA GLU A 35 28.99 19.60 -25.89
C GLU A 35 30.31 19.49 -26.69
N GLY A 36 30.91 20.62 -27.09
CA GLY A 36 32.19 20.67 -27.81
C GLY A 36 33.45 20.69 -26.94
N ARG A 37 33.33 20.72 -25.60
CA ARG A 37 34.49 20.85 -24.67
C ARG A 37 34.77 19.65 -23.78
N ALA A 38 33.99 18.57 -23.85
CA ALA A 38 34.23 17.34 -23.09
C ALA A 38 35.13 16.31 -23.80
N SER A 39 35.97 16.74 -24.75
CA SER A 39 36.92 15.86 -25.44
C SER A 39 38.16 16.62 -25.90
N ARG A 40 39.02 17.01 -24.94
CA ARG A 40 40.47 17.27 -25.07
C ARG A 40 40.93 18.14 -23.90
N THR A 41 41.51 17.52 -22.86
CA THR A 41 42.80 17.91 -22.24
C THR A 41 43.00 17.09 -20.96
N LEU A 42 43.82 16.04 -21.06
CA LEU A 42 44.42 15.37 -19.90
C LEU A 42 45.82 14.90 -20.32
N PHE A 43 46.73 15.85 -20.50
CA PHE A 43 48.18 15.66 -20.43
C PHE A 43 48.85 17.04 -20.46
N ASP A 44 49.28 17.50 -19.28
CA ASP A 44 50.50 18.27 -19.01
C ASP A 44 50.35 19.36 -17.93
N ARG A 45 51.34 19.35 -17.03
CA ARG A 45 51.71 20.31 -15.98
C ARG A 45 50.87 20.34 -14.70
N HIS A 46 51.43 19.82 -13.60
CA HIS A 46 52.31 20.65 -12.76
C HIS A 46 53.07 19.83 -11.70
N ARG A 47 54.38 20.08 -11.66
CA ARG A 47 55.27 19.94 -10.52
C ARG A 47 55.15 21.24 -9.72
N ASP A 48 54.82 21.16 -8.44
CA ASP A 48 55.43 21.89 -7.32
C ASP A 48 54.50 21.87 -6.09
N GLY A 49 55.13 21.91 -4.91
CA GLY A 49 54.61 21.38 -3.65
C GLY A 49 53.56 22.25 -2.94
N GLY A 50 52.79 21.59 -2.07
CA GLY A 50 51.84 22.27 -1.18
C GLY A 50 50.88 21.31 -0.46
N SER A 51 51.23 20.96 0.77
CA SER A 51 50.46 20.34 1.87
C SER A 51 48.94 20.10 1.74
N TRP A 52 48.57 18.81 1.75
CA TRP A 52 47.54 18.10 2.56
C TRP A 52 46.34 18.87 3.13
N ASN A 53 45.12 18.58 2.64
CA ASN A 53 44.12 17.69 3.27
C ASN A 53 42.78 17.78 2.50
N ASN A 54 42.04 16.66 2.45
CA ASN A 54 40.70 16.47 1.85
C ASN A 54 40.64 16.15 0.35
N ALA A 55 41.08 14.94 -0.04
CA ALA A 55 40.55 14.21 -1.19
C ALA A 55 41.00 12.74 -1.16
N ARG A 56 40.32 11.91 -0.37
CA ARG A 56 40.45 10.44 -0.47
C ARG A 56 39.16 9.77 -0.03
N LEU A 57 38.17 9.75 -0.93
CA LEU A 57 37.05 8.80 -0.98
C LEU A 57 36.20 9.07 -2.24
N ALA A 58 36.76 8.76 -3.40
CA ALA A 58 35.98 8.62 -4.65
C ALA A 58 36.81 7.86 -5.70
N ALA A 59 37.07 6.58 -5.44
CA ALA A 59 37.40 5.58 -6.46
C ALA A 59 37.41 4.20 -5.79
N ILE A 60 36.84 3.18 -6.48
CA ILE A 60 36.74 1.75 -6.11
C ILE A 60 35.46 1.49 -5.27
N ASN A 61 34.36 0.89 -5.76
CA ASN A 61 34.22 -0.32 -6.57
C ASN A 61 33.06 -0.23 -7.57
N MET A 62 33.35 -0.47 -8.86
CA MET A 62 32.36 -0.98 -9.81
C MET A 62 32.96 -2.30 -10.33
N ILE A 63 32.56 -3.42 -9.73
CA ILE A 63 32.87 -4.74 -10.26
C ILE A 63 31.78 -5.06 -11.28
N VAL A 64 32.12 -4.90 -12.56
CA VAL A 64 31.37 -5.50 -13.67
C VAL A 64 31.78 -6.97 -13.72
N VAL A 65 30.89 -7.88 -13.30
CA VAL A 65 31.03 -9.31 -13.62
C VAL A 65 30.36 -9.54 -14.97
N GLU A 66 31.18 -9.50 -16.02
CA GLU A 66 30.80 -9.89 -17.37
C GLU A 66 30.72 -11.43 -17.43
N ARG A 67 29.51 -12.01 -17.35
CA ARG A 67 29.32 -13.44 -17.65
C ARG A 67 29.30 -13.66 -19.15
N LYS A 68 30.43 -14.11 -19.71
CA LYS A 68 30.49 -14.67 -21.07
C LYS A 68 29.84 -16.05 -21.08
N TYR A 69 28.77 -16.20 -21.84
CA TYR A 69 28.24 -17.51 -22.25
C TYR A 69 29.14 -18.09 -23.34
N GLY A 70 29.81 -19.20 -23.04
CA GLY A 70 30.45 -20.06 -24.05
C GLY A 70 29.45 -21.10 -24.58
N PRO A 71 29.60 -21.55 -25.84
CA PRO A 71 28.61 -22.38 -26.52
C PRO A 71 28.60 -23.83 -26.01
N PHE A 72 27.41 -24.42 -25.97
CA PHE A 72 27.15 -25.81 -25.65
C PHE A 72 27.86 -26.76 -26.63
N GLY A 73 28.77 -27.58 -26.10
CA GLY A 73 29.27 -28.77 -26.75
C GLY A 73 28.33 -29.95 -26.49
N VAL A 74 27.91 -30.60 -27.57
CA VAL A 74 27.16 -31.87 -27.55
C VAL A 74 28.12 -32.98 -27.13
N HIS A 75 27.80 -33.70 -26.06
CA HIS A 75 28.33 -35.05 -25.86
C HIS A 75 27.23 -36.01 -25.38
N ASP A 76 27.13 -37.07 -26.18
CA ASP A 76 26.34 -38.28 -26.07
C ASP A 76 26.90 -39.18 -24.96
N GLY A 77 26.03 -39.86 -24.20
CA GLY A 77 26.48 -40.91 -23.26
C GLY A 77 25.67 -41.06 -21.96
N SER A 78 24.76 -42.03 -21.96
CA SER A 78 24.32 -42.91 -20.85
C SER A 78 24.34 -42.39 -19.40
N ILE A 79 23.16 -42.27 -18.79
CA ILE A 79 22.98 -42.09 -17.35
C ILE A 79 22.48 -43.40 -16.72
N GLU A 80 23.35 -44.03 -15.93
CA GLU A 80 22.95 -44.87 -14.80
C GLU A 80 22.54 -43.97 -13.64
N THR A 81 21.46 -44.34 -12.94
CA THR A 81 20.93 -43.65 -11.77
C THR A 81 21.84 -43.79 -10.54
N PRO A 82 22.08 -42.73 -9.76
CA PRO A 82 22.49 -42.87 -8.39
C PRO A 82 21.38 -42.47 -7.42
N ASP A 83 21.05 -43.42 -6.55
CA ASP A 83 20.32 -43.22 -5.31
C ASP A 83 21.06 -42.25 -4.37
N ARG A 84 20.26 -41.48 -3.62
CA ARG A 84 20.60 -40.62 -2.45
C ARG A 84 21.19 -39.24 -2.76
N ILE A 85 20.31 -38.25 -2.74
CA ILE A 85 20.63 -36.83 -2.57
C ILE A 85 20.73 -36.54 -1.05
N PRO A 86 21.86 -36.00 -0.54
CA PRO A 86 21.88 -35.38 0.77
C PRO A 86 21.28 -33.97 0.68
N VAL A 87 20.27 -33.71 1.52
CA VAL A 87 19.72 -32.37 1.72
C VAL A 87 20.74 -31.56 2.52
N TYR A 88 21.35 -30.55 1.89
CA TYR A 88 22.10 -29.52 2.58
C TYR A 88 21.12 -28.43 3.02
N CYS A 89 20.94 -28.25 4.33
CA CYS A 89 20.34 -27.03 4.88
C CYS A 89 21.43 -25.96 4.94
N ASP A 90 21.36 -24.98 4.06
CA ASP A 90 22.12 -23.75 4.19
C ASP A 90 21.48 -22.87 5.28
N ILE A 91 22.14 -22.77 6.43
CA ILE A 91 21.82 -21.80 7.47
C ILE A 91 22.53 -20.50 7.09
N TYR A 92 21.77 -19.51 6.60
CA TYR A 92 22.26 -18.14 6.48
C TYR A 92 22.31 -17.50 7.87
N VAL A 93 23.52 -17.38 8.43
CA VAL A 93 23.79 -16.47 9.56
C VAL A 93 24.21 -15.13 8.98
N THR A 94 23.30 -14.15 8.98
CA THR A 94 23.61 -12.77 8.62
C THR A 94 24.48 -12.16 9.72
N ARG A 95 25.78 -11.99 9.45
CA ARG A 95 26.69 -11.21 10.29
C ARG A 95 26.50 -9.73 9.97
N HIS A 96 25.93 -8.97 10.90
CA HIS A 96 26.13 -7.53 10.94
C HIS A 96 27.59 -7.26 11.36
N VAL A 97 28.38 -6.70 10.46
CA VAL A 97 29.71 -6.15 10.78
C VAL A 97 29.54 -4.64 10.86
N GLU A 98 29.42 -4.11 12.08
CA GLU A 98 29.67 -2.69 12.33
C GLU A 98 31.18 -2.45 12.31
N LEU A 99 31.66 -1.71 11.32
CA LEU A 99 33.02 -1.18 11.31
C LEU A 99 33.04 0.10 12.17
N SER A 100 33.27 -0.07 13.46
CA SER A 100 33.71 1.03 14.32
C SER A 100 35.24 1.13 14.25
N HIS A 101 35.73 2.22 13.65
CA HIS A 101 37.13 2.60 13.73
C HIS A 101 37.42 3.20 15.12
N PHE A 102 38.13 2.47 15.99
CA PHE A 102 38.85 3.08 17.11
C PHE A 102 40.17 2.36 17.41
N PHE A 103 41.23 3.13 17.57
CA PHE A 103 42.59 2.68 17.89
C PHE A 103 42.63 2.10 19.32
N GLY A 104 43.21 0.92 19.48
CA GLY A 104 43.61 0.41 20.79
C GLY A 104 43.65 -1.11 20.83
N SER A 105 44.83 -1.66 21.07
CA SER A 105 45.01 -3.08 21.40
C SER A 105 44.11 -3.47 22.57
N HIS A 106 43.55 -4.68 22.54
CA HIS A 106 43.54 -5.68 23.62
C HIS A 106 42.78 -6.94 23.15
N GLN A 107 43.25 -8.11 23.58
CA GLN A 107 42.67 -9.41 23.27
C GLN A 107 41.25 -9.55 23.85
N CYS A 108 40.30 -10.04 23.04
CA CYS A 108 39.01 -10.54 23.54
C CYS A 108 38.86 -12.03 23.23
N THR A 109 38.79 -12.82 24.30
CA THR A 109 38.42 -14.24 24.29
C THR A 109 36.90 -14.34 24.32
N ALA A 110 36.28 -15.02 23.35
CA ALA A 110 34.85 -15.30 23.38
C ALA A 110 34.59 -16.64 24.09
N SER A 111 33.77 -16.63 25.15
CA SER A 111 33.19 -17.82 25.76
C SER A 111 31.73 -17.98 25.30
N TYR A 112 31.34 -19.19 24.91
CA TYR A 112 29.96 -19.52 24.58
C TYR A 112 29.34 -20.28 25.75
N THR A 113 28.15 -19.88 26.19
CA THR A 113 27.34 -20.63 27.15
C THR A 113 26.14 -21.22 26.41
N LEU A 114 26.12 -22.55 26.24
CA LEU A 114 24.96 -23.28 25.73
C LEU A 114 23.88 -23.34 26.83
N LYS A 115 22.69 -22.80 26.55
CA LYS A 115 21.48 -23.14 27.32
C LYS A 115 20.85 -24.39 26.71
N GLY A 116 20.83 -25.47 27.48
CA GLY A 116 20.27 -26.76 27.09
C GLY A 116 18.74 -26.74 27.02
N TYR A 117 18.20 -27.39 25.99
CA TYR A 117 16.81 -27.81 25.89
C TYR A 117 16.58 -29.05 26.75
N GLN A 118 15.60 -29.03 27.66
CA GLN A 118 15.15 -30.21 28.38
C GLN A 118 14.04 -30.94 27.61
N ARG A 119 14.29 -32.23 27.39
CA ARG A 119 13.40 -33.23 26.81
C ARG A 119 12.37 -33.66 27.87
N TRP A 120 11.09 -33.59 27.54
CA TRP A 120 10.01 -34.20 28.33
C TRP A 120 9.67 -35.55 27.71
N GLU A 121 10.05 -36.63 28.39
CA GLU A 121 9.50 -37.97 28.24
C GLU A 121 9.09 -38.47 29.65
N ASP A 122 8.04 -39.28 29.67
CA ASP A 122 7.50 -40.09 30.78
C ASP A 122 6.55 -39.45 31.80
N VAL A 123 5.24 -39.61 31.55
CA VAL A 123 4.29 -40.03 32.60
C VAL A 123 3.29 -41.04 32.00
N GLU A 124 3.53 -42.33 32.26
CA GLU A 124 2.52 -43.38 32.13
C GLU A 124 1.61 -43.43 33.37
N SER A 125 0.31 -43.53 33.08
CA SER A 125 -0.83 -44.14 33.79
C SER A 125 -0.85 -44.25 35.34
N THR A 126 -1.97 -43.82 35.93
CA THR A 126 -2.77 -44.69 36.83
C THR A 126 -4.20 -44.19 37.09
N SER A 127 -5.12 -45.13 36.86
CA SER A 127 -6.37 -45.38 37.58
C SER A 127 -7.63 -44.55 37.29
N ALA A 128 -8.72 -45.32 37.21
CA ALA A 128 -10.08 -44.95 36.89
C ALA A 128 -10.73 -44.03 37.93
N GLY A 129 -11.35 -42.97 37.43
CA GLY A 129 -12.40 -42.23 38.11
C GLY A 129 -13.24 -41.53 37.05
N HIS A 130 -14.55 -41.74 37.05
CA HIS A 130 -15.47 -40.97 36.22
C HIS A 130 -15.44 -39.51 36.66
N SER A 131 -14.54 -38.72 36.08
CA SER A 131 -14.59 -37.27 36.14
C SER A 131 -15.61 -36.80 35.10
N LYS A 132 -16.71 -36.21 35.59
CA LYS A 132 -17.53 -35.30 34.78
C LYS A 132 -16.57 -34.25 34.21
N LEU A 133 -16.38 -34.28 32.88
CA LEU A 133 -15.74 -33.19 32.15
C LEU A 133 -16.59 -31.94 32.33
N ASN A 134 -16.25 -31.14 33.33
CA ASN A 134 -16.87 -29.85 33.58
C ASN A 134 -16.24 -28.83 32.64
N LEU A 135 -16.76 -28.77 31.41
CA LEU A 135 -16.34 -27.80 30.40
C LEU A 135 -16.96 -26.45 30.75
N ALA A 136 -16.22 -25.62 31.49
CA ALA A 136 -16.65 -24.30 31.96
C ALA A 136 -17.23 -23.38 30.85
N GLY A 137 -16.86 -23.60 29.59
CA GLY A 137 -17.41 -22.87 28.44
C GLY A 137 -18.86 -23.25 28.07
N VAL A 138 -19.29 -24.49 28.30
CA VAL A 138 -20.64 -24.95 27.94
C VAL A 138 -21.67 -24.36 28.89
N ASP A 139 -21.36 -24.27 30.19
CA ASP A 139 -22.27 -23.66 31.18
C ASP A 139 -22.45 -22.15 30.94
N ASN A 140 -21.39 -21.47 30.48
CA ASN A 140 -21.47 -20.05 30.12
C ASN A 140 -22.32 -19.82 28.86
N LEU A 141 -22.16 -20.67 27.83
CA LEU A 141 -23.01 -20.65 26.64
C LEU A 141 -24.47 -20.97 26.98
N MET A 142 -24.71 -21.98 27.83
CA MET A 142 -26.06 -22.34 28.27
C MET A 142 -26.70 -21.24 29.11
N ARG A 143 -25.94 -20.53 29.95
CA ARG A 143 -26.41 -19.34 30.66
C ARG A 143 -26.77 -18.20 29.70
N LEU A 144 -25.94 -17.94 28.71
CA LEU A 144 -26.20 -16.93 27.68
C LEU A 144 -27.48 -17.25 26.91
N LEU A 145 -27.61 -18.48 26.40
CA LEU A 145 -28.79 -18.94 25.67
C LEU A 145 -30.06 -18.91 26.53
N THR A 146 -29.94 -19.26 27.82
CA THR A 146 -31.08 -19.21 28.76
C THR A 146 -31.54 -17.77 29.02
N ARG A 147 -30.62 -16.81 29.17
CA ARG A 147 -30.92 -15.39 29.38
C ARG A 147 -31.48 -14.73 28.12
N VAL A 148 -30.90 -15.02 26.96
CA VAL A 148 -31.43 -14.58 25.66
C VAL A 148 -32.87 -15.08 25.46
N LYS A 149 -33.14 -16.32 25.87
CA LYS A 149 -34.48 -16.92 25.83
C LYS A 149 -35.46 -16.29 26.81
N SER A 150 -35.04 -15.92 28.03
CA SER A 150 -35.94 -15.38 29.06
C SER A 150 -36.19 -13.88 28.90
N ASP A 151 -35.17 -13.12 28.51
CA ASP A 151 -35.17 -11.66 28.67
C ASP A 151 -35.24 -10.91 27.33
N GLY A 152 -35.10 -11.64 26.21
CA GLY A 152 -35.06 -11.09 24.86
C GLY A 152 -33.73 -10.39 24.54
N PHE A 153 -33.34 -10.39 23.26
CA PHE A 153 -32.04 -9.88 22.81
C PHE A 153 -31.75 -8.42 23.21
N GLN A 154 -32.76 -7.57 23.27
CA GLN A 154 -32.59 -6.13 23.54
C GLN A 154 -32.06 -5.80 24.94
N ARG A 155 -32.20 -6.70 25.92
CA ARG A 155 -31.66 -6.50 27.29
C ARG A 155 -30.30 -7.17 27.53
N ALA A 156 -29.91 -8.12 26.68
CA ALA A 156 -28.66 -8.86 26.84
C ALA A 156 -27.41 -8.10 26.35
N CYS A 157 -27.58 -6.99 25.62
CA CYS A 157 -26.47 -6.22 25.01
C CYS A 157 -25.92 -5.08 25.87
N ALA A 158 -26.40 -4.88 27.10
CA ALA A 158 -25.90 -3.83 27.98
C ALA A 158 -24.60 -4.28 28.68
N GLY A 159 -23.44 -3.90 28.12
CA GLY A 159 -22.13 -3.62 28.78
C GLY A 159 -21.44 -4.65 29.68
N GLU A 160 -22.16 -5.53 30.38
CA GLU A 160 -21.67 -6.37 31.48
C GLU A 160 -21.33 -7.81 31.02
N LEU A 161 -21.37 -8.10 29.72
CA LEU A 161 -21.40 -9.48 29.21
C LEU A 161 -20.01 -10.16 29.10
N TRP A 162 -18.92 -9.40 29.11
CA TRP A 162 -17.60 -9.93 28.70
C TRP A 162 -16.49 -9.85 29.75
N ASP A 163 -16.73 -9.21 30.90
CA ASP A 163 -15.69 -9.05 31.95
C ASP A 163 -15.35 -10.38 32.66
N ASP A 164 -16.27 -11.36 32.62
CA ASP A 164 -16.09 -12.69 33.22
C ASP A 164 -15.58 -13.76 32.22
N VAL A 165 -15.29 -13.39 30.96
CA VAL A 165 -14.79 -14.33 29.95
C VAL A 165 -13.25 -14.32 29.98
N PRO A 166 -12.58 -15.44 30.33
CA PRO A 166 -11.12 -15.52 30.28
C PRO A 166 -10.59 -15.15 28.88
N LYS A 167 -9.49 -14.40 28.84
CA LYS A 167 -8.72 -14.04 27.62
C LYS A 167 -8.50 -15.28 26.72
N PRO A 168 -8.37 -15.09 25.39
CA PRO A 168 -8.57 -16.16 24.42
C PRO A 168 -7.70 -17.38 24.69
N PHE A 169 -8.32 -18.55 24.56
CA PHE A 169 -7.69 -19.85 24.53
C PHE A 169 -6.54 -19.88 23.52
N ASP A 170 -5.49 -20.66 23.81
CA ASP A 170 -4.46 -21.01 22.85
C ASP A 170 -5.09 -21.42 21.50
N GLN A 171 -4.56 -20.85 20.40
CA GLN A 171 -5.01 -21.08 19.02
C GLN A 171 -5.12 -22.57 18.64
N ALA A 172 -4.48 -23.46 19.39
CA ALA A 172 -4.49 -24.90 19.17
C ALA A 172 -5.81 -25.60 19.59
N VAL A 173 -6.59 -25.04 20.52
CA VAL A 173 -7.78 -25.73 21.10
C VAL A 173 -9.10 -25.25 20.47
N THR A 174 -9.12 -24.04 19.91
CA THR A 174 -10.30 -23.43 19.29
C THR A 174 -10.90 -24.25 18.14
N PRO A 175 -10.11 -24.88 17.23
CA PRO A 175 -10.67 -25.66 16.13
C PRO A 175 -11.46 -26.89 16.61
N PHE A 176 -10.99 -27.57 17.66
CA PHE A 176 -11.62 -28.78 18.19
C PHE A 176 -12.91 -28.49 18.97
N LEU A 177 -12.95 -27.39 19.74
CA LEU A 177 -14.16 -26.96 20.44
C LEU A 177 -15.22 -26.45 19.47
N LEU A 178 -14.82 -25.74 18.42
CA LEU A 178 -15.72 -25.30 17.36
C LEU A 178 -16.26 -26.50 16.58
N GLU A 179 -15.40 -27.45 16.21
CA GLU A 179 -15.79 -28.68 15.52
C GLU A 179 -16.80 -29.49 16.33
N ASN A 180 -16.52 -29.75 17.61
CA ASN A 180 -17.43 -30.53 18.44
C ASN A 180 -18.73 -29.76 18.72
N GLY A 181 -18.64 -28.44 18.94
CA GLY A 181 -19.80 -27.56 19.10
C GLY A 181 -20.70 -27.58 17.87
N ILE A 182 -20.14 -27.42 16.67
CA ILE A 182 -20.91 -27.46 15.41
C ILE A 182 -21.48 -28.86 15.16
N LYS A 183 -20.75 -29.93 15.47
CA LYS A 183 -21.23 -31.31 15.26
C LYS A 183 -22.36 -31.71 16.20
N THR A 184 -22.30 -31.26 17.46
CA THR A 184 -23.22 -31.71 18.52
C THR A 184 -24.42 -30.79 18.70
N MET A 185 -24.35 -29.54 18.23
CA MET A 185 -25.42 -28.57 18.39
C MET A 185 -26.57 -28.86 17.41
N PRO A 186 -27.85 -28.88 17.88
CA PRO A 186 -29.00 -29.03 17.00
C PRO A 186 -29.07 -27.92 15.94
N ASP A 187 -29.61 -28.24 14.78
CA ASP A 187 -29.69 -27.33 13.63
C ASP A 187 -30.48 -26.07 13.97
N GLU A 188 -31.51 -26.18 14.82
CA GLU A 188 -32.32 -25.06 15.29
C GLU A 188 -31.50 -24.10 16.17
N VAL A 189 -30.55 -24.60 16.96
CA VAL A 189 -29.72 -23.76 17.83
C VAL A 189 -28.61 -23.11 17.01
N LEU A 190 -27.99 -23.84 16.08
CA LEU A 190 -26.99 -23.27 15.19
C LEU A 190 -27.58 -22.20 14.27
N SER A 191 -28.75 -22.45 13.69
CA SER A 191 -29.45 -21.45 12.89
C SER A 191 -29.79 -20.21 13.72
N LEU A 192 -30.23 -20.36 14.98
CA LEU A 192 -30.43 -19.23 15.88
C LEU A 192 -29.13 -18.51 16.25
N VAL A 193 -28.00 -19.20 16.38
CA VAL A 193 -26.68 -18.56 16.63
C VAL A 193 -26.23 -17.76 15.41
N PHE A 194 -26.36 -18.32 14.21
CA PHE A 194 -26.06 -17.60 12.98
C PHE A 194 -27.04 -16.44 12.73
N GLU A 195 -28.32 -16.65 12.99
CA GLU A 195 -29.35 -15.61 12.88
C GLU A 195 -29.17 -14.51 13.94
N ALA A 196 -28.81 -14.87 15.17
CA ALA A 196 -28.47 -13.91 16.22
C ALA A 196 -27.24 -13.10 15.84
N GLY A 197 -26.16 -13.78 15.40
CA GLY A 197 -24.98 -13.12 14.85
C GLY A 197 -25.32 -12.23 13.64
N HIS A 198 -26.31 -12.63 12.84
CA HIS A 198 -26.87 -11.83 11.74
C HIS A 198 -27.67 -10.62 12.19
N ARG A 199 -28.38 -10.68 13.32
CA ARG A 199 -29.18 -9.56 13.84
C ARG A 199 -28.37 -8.58 14.68
N MET A 200 -27.15 -8.92 15.08
CA MET A 200 -26.23 -8.05 15.84
C MET A 200 -25.53 -6.99 14.95
N THR A 201 -26.15 -6.56 13.86
CA THR A 201 -25.54 -5.90 12.69
C THR A 201 -25.00 -4.48 12.83
N ASP A 202 -25.04 -3.85 14.01
CA ASP A 202 -24.32 -2.59 14.18
C ASP A 202 -22.85 -2.86 14.50
N GLY A 203 -22.04 -2.94 13.45
CA GLY A 203 -20.57 -3.01 13.51
C GLY A 203 -19.94 -4.40 13.40
N TRP A 204 -20.72 -5.48 13.26
CA TRP A 204 -20.21 -6.85 13.19
C TRP A 204 -20.56 -7.52 11.85
N GLU A 205 -19.56 -7.75 11.00
CA GLU A 205 -19.73 -8.41 9.68
C GLU A 205 -20.11 -9.89 9.77
N PHE A 206 -20.05 -10.48 10.98
CA PHE A 206 -20.33 -11.90 11.25
C PHE A 206 -21.68 -12.38 10.68
N GLY A 207 -22.63 -11.47 10.56
CA GLY A 207 -23.95 -11.73 10.02
C GLY A 207 -24.08 -11.82 8.51
N LYS A 208 -23.33 -10.98 7.77
CA LYS A 208 -23.64 -10.73 6.34
C LYS A 208 -23.00 -11.77 5.42
N LEU A 209 -21.92 -12.39 5.87
CA LEU A 209 -21.11 -13.28 5.06
C LEU A 209 -20.74 -14.53 5.84
N VAL A 210 -20.97 -15.67 5.19
CA VAL A 210 -20.63 -16.97 5.73
C VAL A 210 -19.24 -17.34 5.19
N SER A 211 -18.22 -17.34 6.06
CA SER A 211 -16.82 -17.58 5.68
C SER A 211 -16.48 -19.07 5.73
N ILE A 212 -16.02 -19.62 4.61
CA ILE A 212 -15.50 -21.00 4.51
C ILE A 212 -14.00 -20.93 4.32
N SER A 213 -13.27 -21.57 5.24
CA SER A 213 -11.83 -21.79 5.10
C SER A 213 -11.54 -23.14 4.46
N GLY A 214 -10.61 -23.18 3.51
CA GLY A 214 -10.10 -24.44 2.93
C GLY A 214 -9.39 -25.37 3.93
N ALA A 215 -9.14 -24.91 5.17
CA ALA A 215 -8.55 -25.72 6.22
C ALA A 215 -9.54 -26.71 6.87
N TYR A 216 -10.85 -26.58 6.62
CA TYR A 216 -11.85 -27.47 7.20
C TYR A 216 -11.98 -28.79 6.41
N PRO A 217 -12.21 -29.93 7.09
CA PRO A 217 -12.57 -31.17 6.42
C PRO A 217 -13.82 -31.03 5.56
N ALA A 218 -13.89 -31.74 4.44
CA ALA A 218 -15.02 -31.67 3.50
C ALA A 218 -16.39 -31.92 4.16
N SER A 219 -16.45 -32.80 5.17
CA SER A 219 -17.68 -33.06 5.93
C SER A 219 -18.16 -31.86 6.73
N GLN A 220 -17.25 -31.07 7.30
CA GLN A 220 -17.60 -29.84 8.00
C GLN A 220 -18.06 -28.77 7.01
N ILE A 221 -17.35 -28.62 5.88
CA ILE A 221 -17.75 -27.69 4.82
C ILE A 221 -19.15 -28.02 4.30
N GLN A 222 -19.46 -29.30 4.06
CA GLN A 222 -20.79 -29.73 3.62
C GLN A 222 -21.87 -29.46 4.67
N ALA A 223 -21.62 -29.80 5.94
CA ALA A 223 -22.55 -29.50 7.03
C ALA A 223 -22.80 -28.00 7.17
N PHE A 224 -21.79 -27.19 6.92
CA PHE A 224 -21.90 -25.74 6.96
C PHE A 224 -22.66 -25.20 5.75
N LEU A 225 -22.40 -25.72 4.54
CA LEU A 225 -23.14 -25.36 3.33
C LEU A 225 -24.63 -25.70 3.44
N SER A 226 -24.99 -26.85 4.02
CA SER A 226 -26.39 -27.24 4.21
C SER A 226 -27.10 -26.33 5.23
N ARG A 227 -26.39 -25.88 6.27
CA ARG A 227 -26.93 -25.03 7.34
C ARG A 227 -26.97 -23.54 7.00
N SER A 228 -26.09 -23.08 6.11
CA SER A 228 -26.00 -21.67 5.70
C SER A 228 -27.11 -21.21 4.75
N ALA A 229 -28.08 -22.08 4.43
CA ALA A 229 -29.25 -21.77 3.63
C ALA A 229 -28.92 -21.08 2.28
N GLN A 230 -29.45 -19.87 2.03
CA GLN A 230 -29.24 -19.08 0.81
C GLN A 230 -28.32 -17.88 1.02
N MET A 231 -27.53 -17.89 2.11
CA MET A 231 -26.62 -16.79 2.43
C MET A 231 -25.47 -16.74 1.43
N ASP A 232 -24.97 -15.53 1.18
CA ASP A 232 -23.79 -15.36 0.35
C ASP A 232 -22.54 -15.91 1.06
N LEU A 233 -21.67 -16.51 0.26
CA LEU A 233 -20.47 -17.22 0.73
C LEU A 233 -19.22 -16.39 0.47
N LYS A 234 -18.40 -16.27 1.51
CA LYS A 234 -17.01 -15.82 1.41
C LYS A 234 -16.11 -17.05 1.45
N ILE A 235 -15.45 -17.35 0.34
CA ILE A 235 -14.49 -18.45 0.28
C ILE A 235 -13.11 -17.85 0.50
N SER A 236 -12.45 -18.26 1.57
CA SER A 236 -11.08 -17.83 1.83
C SER A 236 -10.18 -19.06 1.94
N ARG A 237 -9.03 -19.01 1.28
CA ARG A 237 -8.02 -20.05 1.44
C ARG A 237 -6.65 -19.43 1.51
N ARG A 238 -6.06 -19.55 2.70
CA ARG A 238 -4.61 -19.37 2.89
C ARG A 238 -3.99 -20.76 2.88
N PRO A 239 -3.17 -21.11 1.88
CA PRO A 239 -2.52 -22.40 1.88
C PRO A 239 -1.55 -22.48 3.07
N PRO A 240 -1.54 -23.61 3.82
CA PRO A 240 -0.34 -24.02 4.54
C PRO A 240 0.78 -24.22 3.50
N HIS A 241 2.02 -23.86 3.85
CA HIS A 241 3.17 -23.68 2.93
C HIS A 241 3.52 -24.84 1.96
N GLU A 242 2.84 -26.00 1.98
CA GLU A 242 3.24 -27.20 1.25
C GLU A 242 2.07 -27.97 0.59
N PHE A 243 0.92 -27.34 0.35
CA PHE A 243 -0.23 -28.07 -0.18
C PHE A 243 -0.17 -28.38 -1.68
N LEU A 244 -0.69 -29.56 -2.03
CA LEU A 244 -0.82 -30.07 -3.39
C LEU A 244 -2.09 -29.54 -4.07
N GLU A 245 -2.00 -29.22 -5.36
CA GLU A 245 -3.09 -28.84 -6.27
C GLU A 245 -4.37 -29.71 -6.09
N ALA A 246 -4.20 -31.01 -5.85
CA ALA A 246 -5.31 -31.94 -5.62
C ALA A 246 -6.25 -31.53 -4.47
N ALA A 247 -5.71 -30.91 -3.40
CA ALA A 247 -6.54 -30.46 -2.28
C ALA A 247 -7.37 -29.20 -2.61
N LEU A 248 -6.97 -28.40 -3.61
CA LEU A 248 -7.79 -27.30 -4.13
C LEU A 248 -8.92 -27.84 -4.98
N ASP A 249 -8.61 -28.80 -5.85
CA ASP A 249 -9.62 -29.49 -6.65
C ASP A 249 -10.70 -30.11 -5.75
N ASP A 250 -10.31 -30.83 -4.70
CA ASP A 250 -11.26 -31.45 -3.77
C ASP A 250 -12.14 -30.40 -3.05
N LEU A 251 -11.54 -29.28 -2.64
CA LEU A 251 -12.28 -28.18 -2.03
C LEU A 251 -13.29 -27.58 -3.00
N PHE A 252 -12.82 -27.18 -4.18
CA PHE A 252 -13.67 -26.55 -5.18
C PHE A 252 -14.74 -27.49 -5.70
N GLN A 253 -14.44 -28.78 -5.83
CA GLN A 253 -15.42 -29.81 -6.15
C GLN A 253 -16.48 -29.92 -5.05
N THR A 254 -16.10 -29.81 -3.78
CA THR A 254 -17.04 -29.77 -2.64
C THR A 254 -17.92 -28.52 -2.67
N LEU A 255 -17.34 -27.37 -3.02
CA LEU A 255 -18.05 -26.08 -3.07
C LEU A 255 -18.81 -25.86 -4.39
N ARG A 256 -18.64 -26.72 -5.40
CA ARG A 256 -19.17 -26.51 -6.76
C ARG A 256 -20.68 -26.28 -6.80
N SER A 257 -21.44 -27.01 -5.99
CA SER A 257 -22.90 -26.87 -5.94
C SER A 257 -23.38 -25.52 -5.37
N SER A 258 -22.50 -24.80 -4.67
CA SER A 258 -22.80 -23.50 -4.06
C SER A 258 -22.14 -22.32 -4.75
N SER A 259 -21.52 -22.49 -5.93
CA SER A 259 -20.82 -21.43 -6.67
C SER A 259 -21.68 -20.20 -6.97
N HIS A 260 -22.98 -20.40 -7.23
CA HIS A 260 -23.95 -19.32 -7.44
C HIS A 260 -24.13 -18.38 -6.24
N ARG A 261 -23.68 -18.79 -5.04
CA ARG A 261 -23.73 -18.00 -3.79
C ARG A 261 -22.41 -17.32 -3.47
N TRP A 262 -21.35 -17.55 -4.24
CA TRP A 262 -20.04 -16.98 -3.95
C TRP A 262 -20.07 -15.49 -4.22
N SER A 263 -19.87 -14.71 -3.15
CA SER A 263 -19.83 -13.25 -3.22
C SER A 263 -18.44 -12.69 -3.02
N HIS A 264 -17.58 -13.41 -2.30
CA HIS A 264 -16.21 -13.00 -1.98
C HIS A 264 -15.28 -14.19 -2.16
N LEU A 265 -14.21 -14.04 -2.94
CA LEU A 265 -13.19 -15.07 -3.16
C LEU A 265 -11.82 -14.55 -2.74
N ASP A 266 -11.25 -15.05 -1.65
CA ASP A 266 -9.89 -14.74 -1.20
C ASP A 266 -8.97 -15.95 -1.47
N LEU A 267 -8.33 -15.98 -2.63
CA LEU A 267 -7.53 -17.11 -3.12
C LEU A 267 -6.06 -16.72 -3.30
N PHE A 268 -5.23 -17.15 -2.36
CA PHE A 268 -3.79 -16.87 -2.35
C PHE A 268 -2.94 -17.97 -2.97
N ASP A 269 -3.58 -18.98 -3.56
CA ASP A 269 -2.91 -20.17 -4.09
C ASP A 269 -2.69 -20.07 -5.62
N ASP A 270 -1.47 -20.36 -6.06
CA ASP A 270 -1.02 -20.30 -7.46
C ASP A 270 -1.83 -21.20 -8.39
N PHE A 271 -2.46 -22.25 -7.88
CA PHE A 271 -3.22 -23.21 -8.68
C PHE A 271 -4.74 -22.99 -8.61
N ALA A 272 -5.21 -21.96 -7.90
CA ALA A 272 -6.63 -21.75 -7.70
C ALA A 272 -7.36 -21.49 -9.03
N ASP A 273 -6.75 -20.73 -9.94
CA ASP A 273 -7.33 -20.42 -11.25
C ASP A 273 -7.37 -21.67 -12.15
N VAL A 274 -6.31 -22.47 -12.16
CA VAL A 274 -6.24 -23.77 -12.87
C VAL A 274 -7.33 -24.72 -12.34
N SER A 275 -7.45 -24.85 -11.03
CA SER A 275 -8.43 -25.74 -10.39
C SER A 275 -9.87 -25.31 -10.70
N MET A 276 -10.16 -24.01 -10.60
CA MET A 276 -11.48 -23.48 -10.98
C MET A 276 -11.78 -23.70 -12.45
N GLN A 277 -10.79 -23.54 -13.34
CA GLN A 277 -10.97 -23.79 -14.78
C GLN A 277 -11.25 -25.26 -15.06
N LYS A 278 -10.47 -26.15 -14.44
CA LYS A 278 -10.59 -27.60 -14.55
C LYS A 278 -11.98 -28.09 -14.12
N LEU A 279 -12.57 -27.43 -13.13
CA LEU A 279 -13.88 -27.78 -12.57
C LEU A 279 -15.05 -26.99 -13.19
N ASP A 280 -14.79 -26.16 -14.20
CA ASP A 280 -15.77 -25.31 -14.86
C ASP A 280 -16.51 -24.36 -13.89
N LEU A 281 -15.77 -23.79 -12.93
CA LEU A 281 -16.26 -22.83 -11.94
C LEU A 281 -16.13 -21.39 -12.44
N CYS A 282 -16.51 -21.15 -13.69
CA CYS A 282 -16.43 -19.83 -14.32
C CYS A 282 -17.68 -18.98 -14.12
N ASP A 283 -18.78 -19.58 -13.65
CA ASP A 283 -20.06 -18.91 -13.40
C ASP A 283 -20.26 -18.64 -11.91
N VAL A 284 -19.93 -17.40 -11.53
CA VAL A 284 -20.04 -16.87 -10.17
C VAL A 284 -20.88 -15.58 -10.23
N PRO A 285 -22.19 -15.69 -10.52
CA PRO A 285 -23.03 -14.55 -10.87
C PRO A 285 -23.20 -13.53 -9.73
N ARG A 286 -22.97 -13.96 -8.48
CA ARG A 286 -23.04 -13.13 -7.29
C ARG A 286 -21.69 -12.62 -6.81
N LEU A 287 -20.60 -12.86 -7.55
CA LEU A 287 -19.28 -12.42 -7.11
C LEU A 287 -19.24 -10.89 -7.06
N ILE A 288 -19.02 -10.35 -5.87
CA ILE A 288 -18.93 -8.91 -5.60
C ILE A 288 -17.45 -8.54 -5.50
N SER A 289 -16.67 -9.34 -4.78
CA SER A 289 -15.25 -9.11 -4.61
C SER A 289 -14.40 -10.35 -4.81
N MET A 290 -13.16 -10.11 -5.22
CA MET A 290 -12.16 -11.15 -5.41
C MET A 290 -10.81 -10.64 -4.95
N ASN A 291 -10.22 -11.29 -3.96
CA ASN A 291 -8.84 -11.14 -3.56
C ASN A 291 -7.99 -12.28 -4.14
N SER A 292 -6.90 -11.95 -4.83
CA SER A 292 -5.93 -12.98 -5.15
C SER A 292 -4.48 -12.57 -4.99
N GLY A 293 -3.70 -13.52 -4.47
CA GLY A 293 -2.24 -13.45 -4.40
C GLY A 293 -1.52 -13.52 -5.75
N GLN A 294 -2.19 -13.94 -6.83
CA GLN A 294 -1.51 -14.35 -8.07
C GLN A 294 -2.25 -13.95 -9.35
N LYS A 295 -1.58 -14.21 -10.49
CA LYS A 295 -2.11 -13.94 -11.83
C LYS A 295 -3.26 -14.87 -12.19
N TRP A 296 -4.49 -14.36 -12.16
CA TRP A 296 -5.67 -15.09 -12.63
C TRP A 296 -5.75 -15.11 -14.15
N ARG A 297 -5.82 -16.31 -14.74
CA ARG A 297 -5.99 -16.50 -16.20
C ARG A 297 -7.38 -16.95 -16.62
N LEU A 298 -8.34 -17.02 -15.70
CA LEU A 298 -9.65 -17.58 -15.98
C LEU A 298 -10.40 -16.79 -17.07
N PRO A 299 -10.95 -17.47 -18.11
CA PRO A 299 -11.85 -16.87 -19.07
C PRO A 299 -13.23 -16.68 -18.40
N MET A 300 -13.31 -15.71 -17.52
CA MET A 300 -14.53 -15.38 -16.82
C MET A 300 -15.43 -14.58 -17.78
N ALA A 301 -16.39 -15.24 -18.42
CA ALA A 301 -17.28 -14.60 -19.38
C ALA A 301 -18.59 -14.08 -18.74
N ASN A 302 -18.90 -14.50 -17.51
CA ASN A 302 -20.24 -14.32 -16.91
C ASN A 302 -20.27 -13.56 -15.58
N ILE A 303 -19.18 -12.88 -15.20
CA ILE A 303 -19.16 -12.15 -13.93
C ILE A 303 -19.66 -10.72 -14.14
N ASN A 304 -20.98 -10.57 -14.15
CA ASN A 304 -21.63 -9.29 -14.42
C ASN A 304 -21.71 -8.38 -13.18
N MET A 305 -21.24 -8.82 -12.01
CA MET A 305 -21.49 -8.15 -10.73
C MET A 305 -20.24 -7.84 -9.89
N VAL A 306 -19.03 -8.13 -10.38
CA VAL A 306 -17.82 -7.79 -9.61
C VAL A 306 -17.69 -6.28 -9.57
N LYS A 307 -17.87 -5.73 -8.37
CA LYS A 307 -17.73 -4.31 -8.09
C LYS A 307 -16.31 -3.96 -7.64
N GLY A 308 -15.58 -4.93 -7.08
CA GLY A 308 -14.26 -4.73 -6.52
C GLY A 308 -13.33 -5.90 -6.80
N VAL A 309 -12.10 -5.62 -7.21
CA VAL A 309 -11.02 -6.62 -7.27
C VAL A 309 -9.92 -6.15 -6.34
N ASN A 310 -9.53 -6.98 -5.39
CA ASN A 310 -8.34 -6.80 -4.57
C ASN A 310 -7.26 -7.73 -5.13
N ARG A 311 -6.06 -7.25 -5.43
CA ARG A 311 -5.00 -8.11 -5.98
C ARG A 311 -3.69 -7.88 -5.29
N LEU A 312 -2.96 -8.96 -5.04
CA LEU A 312 -1.52 -8.92 -4.95
C LEU A 312 -0.96 -8.85 -6.38
N TYR A 313 -0.32 -7.74 -6.74
CA TYR A 313 0.25 -7.61 -8.08
C TYR A 313 1.58 -8.36 -8.17
N ALA A 314 1.62 -9.41 -8.98
CA ALA A 314 2.84 -10.10 -9.40
C ALA A 314 2.97 -10.00 -10.92
N ASN A 315 3.62 -8.93 -11.40
CA ASN A 315 4.14 -8.72 -12.77
C ASN A 315 3.42 -9.45 -13.93
N GLY A 316 2.09 -9.33 -13.96
CA GLY A 316 1.22 -10.19 -14.76
C GLY A 316 0.37 -9.41 -15.76
N ALA A 317 0.07 -10.08 -16.88
CA ALA A 317 -0.76 -9.57 -17.98
C ALA A 317 -2.08 -8.90 -17.53
N PRO A 318 -2.55 -7.88 -18.28
CA PRO A 318 -3.71 -7.05 -17.95
C PRO A 318 -5.02 -7.82 -17.76
N ILE A 319 -5.97 -7.21 -17.05
CA ILE A 319 -7.29 -7.78 -16.67
C ILE A 319 -8.28 -7.61 -17.84
N THR A 320 -7.95 -8.13 -19.01
CA THR A 320 -8.61 -7.72 -20.28
C THR A 320 -10.13 -7.96 -20.44
N LYS A 321 -10.84 -8.63 -19.52
CA LYS A 321 -12.24 -9.05 -19.73
C LYS A 321 -13.30 -8.27 -18.95
N PHE A 322 -12.96 -7.61 -17.85
CA PHE A 322 -13.96 -6.92 -17.00
C PHE A 322 -13.67 -5.46 -16.73
N GLU A 323 -12.60 -4.93 -17.30
CA GLU A 323 -12.16 -3.57 -17.00
C GLU A 323 -13.30 -2.56 -17.18
N SER A 324 -14.15 -2.72 -18.20
CA SER A 324 -15.31 -1.86 -18.44
C SER A 324 -16.45 -1.97 -17.42
N GLN A 325 -16.47 -2.96 -16.53
CA GLN A 325 -17.53 -3.14 -15.54
C GLN A 325 -17.08 -2.78 -14.12
N LEU A 326 -15.77 -2.70 -13.88
CA LEU A 326 -15.22 -2.41 -12.56
C LEU A 326 -15.46 -0.95 -12.18
N THR A 327 -16.13 -0.75 -11.06
CA THR A 327 -16.30 0.55 -10.42
C THR A 327 -15.31 0.77 -9.28
N SER A 328 -14.84 -0.31 -8.64
CA SER A 328 -13.79 -0.25 -7.61
C SER A 328 -12.64 -1.18 -7.96
N PHE A 329 -11.41 -0.73 -7.71
CA PHE A 329 -10.19 -1.51 -7.89
C PHE A 329 -9.23 -1.27 -6.74
N GLU A 330 -8.82 -2.35 -6.08
CA GLU A 330 -7.84 -2.34 -5.00
C GLU A 330 -6.62 -3.17 -5.42
N LEU A 331 -5.43 -2.60 -5.27
CA LEU A 331 -4.19 -3.25 -5.63
C LEU A 331 -3.20 -3.16 -4.47
N LEU A 332 -2.64 -4.29 -4.08
CA LEU A 332 -1.53 -4.42 -3.16
C LEU A 332 -0.30 -4.91 -3.94
N VAL A 333 0.73 -4.10 -4.02
CA VAL A 333 2.00 -4.43 -4.66
C VAL A 333 3.01 -4.71 -3.54
N LYS A 334 3.50 -5.95 -3.49
CA LYS A 334 4.57 -6.38 -2.57
C LYS A 334 5.80 -6.91 -3.31
N ASP A 335 5.84 -6.72 -4.62
CA ASP A 335 6.94 -7.15 -5.46
C ASP A 335 8.06 -6.10 -5.41
N VAL A 336 9.31 -6.55 -5.43
CA VAL A 336 10.49 -5.66 -5.50
C VAL A 336 10.44 -4.80 -6.77
N ASN A 337 9.81 -5.32 -7.84
CA ASN A 337 9.69 -4.62 -9.10
C ASN A 337 8.22 -4.40 -9.51
N LEU A 338 7.84 -3.14 -9.74
CA LEU A 338 6.53 -2.78 -10.28
C LEU A 338 6.59 -2.62 -11.80
N ASN A 339 5.69 -3.28 -12.54
CA ASN A 339 5.45 -2.98 -13.97
C ASN A 339 4.38 -1.89 -14.09
N VAL A 340 4.82 -0.64 -14.09
CA VAL A 340 3.95 0.55 -14.17
C VAL A 340 3.19 0.61 -15.49
N ASP A 341 3.77 0.15 -16.60
CA ASP A 341 3.11 0.21 -17.91
C ASP A 341 1.88 -0.72 -18.00
N ASP A 342 2.01 -1.95 -17.50
CA ASP A 342 0.91 -2.90 -17.45
C ASP A 342 -0.19 -2.41 -16.51
N LEU A 343 0.20 -1.80 -15.37
CA LEU A 343 -0.74 -1.17 -14.44
C LEU A 343 -1.49 -0.02 -15.12
N ALA A 344 -0.78 0.92 -15.75
CA ALA A 344 -1.36 2.06 -16.46
C ALA A 344 -2.34 1.58 -17.52
N SER A 345 -1.92 0.64 -18.38
CA SER A 345 -2.75 0.07 -19.45
C SER A 345 -4.02 -0.60 -18.91
N THR A 346 -3.90 -1.32 -17.78
CA THR A 346 -5.02 -1.96 -17.09
C THR A 346 -6.01 -0.91 -16.57
N LEU A 347 -5.53 0.12 -15.86
CA LEU A 347 -6.36 1.20 -15.34
C LEU A 347 -7.02 2.01 -16.47
N HIS A 348 -6.31 2.29 -17.57
CA HIS A 348 -6.85 2.99 -18.74
C HIS A 348 -8.01 2.25 -19.40
N SER A 349 -8.04 0.94 -19.25
CA SER A 349 -9.08 0.08 -19.82
C SER A 349 -10.33 0.04 -18.93
N MET A 350 -10.33 0.68 -17.76
CA MET A 350 -11.44 0.77 -16.80
C MET A 350 -12.19 2.11 -16.87
N PRO A 351 -13.03 2.36 -17.88
CA PRO A 351 -13.74 3.64 -18.06
C PRO A 351 -14.76 3.97 -16.95
N ASN A 352 -15.24 2.96 -16.22
CA ASN A 352 -16.26 3.12 -15.18
C ASN A 352 -15.68 3.12 -13.76
N LEU A 353 -14.35 3.18 -13.63
CA LEU A 353 -13.68 3.19 -12.33
C LEU A 353 -14.07 4.45 -11.56
N THR A 354 -14.61 4.29 -10.35
CA THR A 354 -14.96 5.38 -9.43
C THR A 354 -14.09 5.38 -8.19
N HIS A 355 -13.62 4.22 -7.74
CA HIS A 355 -12.74 4.08 -6.58
C HIS A 355 -11.49 3.29 -6.94
N LEU A 356 -10.33 3.87 -6.64
CA LEU A 356 -9.03 3.25 -6.83
C LEU A 356 -8.26 3.27 -5.51
N SER A 357 -7.81 2.11 -5.04
CA SER A 357 -6.92 2.00 -3.88
C SER A 357 -5.66 1.25 -4.26
N LEU A 358 -4.50 1.87 -4.07
CA LEU A 358 -3.19 1.29 -4.35
C LEU A 358 -2.39 1.25 -3.05
N GLU A 359 -1.86 0.10 -2.69
CA GLU A 359 -0.89 -0.08 -1.62
C GLU A 359 0.40 -0.63 -2.23
N ILE A 360 1.49 0.09 -2.07
CA ILE A 360 2.81 -0.23 -2.63
C ILE A 360 3.75 -0.40 -1.44
N ASP A 361 4.33 -1.58 -1.32
CA ASP A 361 5.09 -1.99 -0.16
C ASP A 361 6.43 -2.60 -0.61
N SER A 362 7.53 -2.00 -0.15
CA SER A 362 8.90 -2.47 -0.38
C SER A 362 9.28 -2.58 -1.88
N CYS A 363 8.79 -1.67 -2.71
CA CYS A 363 9.10 -1.65 -4.15
C CYS A 363 10.35 -0.81 -4.42
N GLU A 364 11.47 -1.46 -4.70
CA GLU A 364 12.76 -0.77 -4.88
C GLU A 364 12.99 -0.31 -6.32
N ALA A 365 12.44 -1.03 -7.30
CA ALA A 365 12.71 -0.80 -8.72
C ALA A 365 11.46 -0.92 -9.59
N ILE A 366 11.60 -0.48 -10.84
CA ILE A 366 10.59 -0.62 -11.89
C ILE A 366 11.09 -1.68 -12.87
N LEU A 367 10.20 -2.58 -13.30
CA LEU A 367 10.50 -3.39 -14.47
C LEU A 367 10.42 -2.48 -15.68
N PHE A 368 11.57 -2.08 -16.23
CA PHE A 368 11.63 -1.40 -17.52
C PHE A 368 11.12 -2.35 -18.61
N SER A 369 9.82 -2.31 -18.85
CA SER A 369 9.28 -2.82 -20.08
C SER A 369 9.74 -1.87 -21.19
N THR A 370 10.14 -2.40 -22.34
CA THR A 370 10.67 -1.61 -23.47
C THR A 370 9.61 -0.71 -24.15
N ILE A 371 8.51 -0.37 -23.47
CA ILE A 371 7.43 0.40 -24.05
C ILE A 371 7.93 1.81 -24.37
N ARG A 372 7.84 2.14 -25.66
CA ARG A 372 8.17 3.46 -26.20
C ARG A 372 7.26 4.49 -25.54
N ARG A 373 7.89 5.45 -24.87
CA ARG A 373 7.42 6.67 -24.19
C ARG A 373 6.38 7.56 -24.93
N GLY A 374 5.40 7.01 -25.64
CA GLY A 374 4.55 7.77 -26.54
C GLY A 374 3.23 7.11 -26.96
N ARG A 375 2.64 6.24 -26.13
CA ARG A 375 1.34 5.65 -26.46
C ARG A 375 0.14 6.21 -25.71
N ASP A 376 0.32 6.86 -24.57
CA ASP A 376 -0.82 7.50 -23.92
C ASP A 376 -0.91 8.98 -24.25
N THR A 377 -1.89 9.30 -25.09
CA THR A 377 -2.24 10.65 -25.49
C THR A 377 -3.35 11.24 -24.62
N ARG A 378 -3.75 10.56 -23.54
CA ARG A 378 -4.79 11.09 -22.65
C ARG A 378 -4.28 12.37 -22.00
N GLU A 379 -5.13 13.39 -22.04
CA GLU A 379 -4.86 14.64 -21.36
C GLU A 379 -4.85 14.38 -19.84
N PRO A 380 -3.92 15.01 -19.09
CA PRO A 380 -3.95 14.97 -17.64
C PRO A 380 -5.33 15.34 -17.10
N HIS A 381 -5.76 14.65 -16.03
CA HIS A 381 -7.04 14.90 -15.34
C HIS A 381 -8.30 14.73 -16.21
N SER A 382 -8.21 14.02 -17.34
CA SER A 382 -9.34 13.79 -18.26
C SER A 382 -10.39 12.78 -17.78
N VAL A 383 -10.07 11.93 -16.79
CA VAL A 383 -10.98 10.90 -16.27
C VAL A 383 -11.33 11.20 -14.82
N HIS A 384 -12.59 11.49 -14.55
CA HIS A 384 -13.05 11.75 -13.19
C HIS A 384 -13.23 10.45 -12.40
N ILE A 385 -12.74 10.42 -11.16
CA ILE A 385 -13.01 9.35 -10.18
C ILE A 385 -13.44 9.96 -8.84
N GLU A 386 -14.19 9.21 -8.04
CA GLU A 386 -14.64 9.69 -6.73
C GLU A 386 -13.51 9.63 -5.69
N THR A 387 -12.75 8.52 -5.66
CA THR A 387 -11.74 8.30 -4.63
C THR A 387 -10.47 7.67 -5.20
N LEU A 388 -9.32 8.25 -4.85
CA LEU A 388 -8.00 7.70 -5.09
C LEU A 388 -7.24 7.58 -3.77
N ARG A 389 -7.05 6.34 -3.29
CA ARG A 389 -6.22 6.04 -2.13
C ARG A 389 -4.89 5.47 -2.58
N ILE A 390 -3.80 5.99 -2.06
CA ILE A 390 -2.43 5.53 -2.31
C ILE A 390 -1.74 5.36 -0.96
N SER A 391 -1.22 4.17 -0.69
CA SER A 391 -0.39 3.90 0.48
C SER A 391 0.97 3.42 0.02
N ILE A 392 2.03 4.08 0.45
CA ILE A 392 3.41 3.75 0.11
C ILE A 392 4.12 3.37 1.40
N LYS A 393 4.63 2.14 1.47
CA LYS A 393 5.16 1.53 2.70
C LYS A 393 6.58 1.02 2.52
N ASN A 394 7.28 0.94 3.66
CA ASN A 394 8.60 0.31 3.79
C ASN A 394 9.61 0.94 2.79
N PRO A 395 10.76 0.34 2.40
CA PRO A 395 11.77 1.02 1.59
C PRO A 395 11.37 1.13 0.10
N THR A 396 10.18 1.67 -0.19
CA THR A 396 9.76 1.98 -1.57
C THR A 396 10.49 3.23 -2.06
N THR A 397 11.08 3.19 -3.24
CA THR A 397 11.86 4.33 -3.76
C THR A 397 10.96 5.40 -4.37
N SER A 398 11.33 6.68 -4.24
CA SER A 398 10.59 7.79 -4.85
C SER A 398 10.57 7.72 -6.38
N TYR A 399 11.54 7.02 -6.99
CA TYR A 399 11.55 6.76 -8.43
C TYR A 399 10.34 5.90 -8.87
N VAL A 400 10.04 4.82 -8.13
CA VAL A 400 8.85 3.97 -8.38
C VAL A 400 7.57 4.79 -8.25
N VAL A 401 7.52 5.66 -7.24
CA VAL A 401 6.35 6.51 -6.95
C VAL A 401 6.14 7.58 -8.02
N ALA A 402 7.21 8.18 -8.52
CA ALA A 402 7.12 9.18 -9.58
C ALA A 402 6.49 8.60 -10.86
N GLU A 403 6.90 7.39 -11.25
CA GLU A 403 6.39 6.74 -12.46
C GLU A 403 4.95 6.23 -12.25
N LEU A 404 4.61 5.79 -11.03
CA LEU A 404 3.21 5.54 -10.67
C LEU A 404 2.36 6.81 -10.84
N TYR A 405 2.80 7.95 -10.33
CA TYR A 405 2.04 9.20 -10.45
C TYR A 405 1.87 9.63 -11.90
N ASP A 406 2.88 9.43 -12.74
CA ASP A 406 2.72 9.66 -14.18
C ASP A 406 1.67 8.76 -14.81
N ALA A 407 1.59 7.50 -14.38
CA ALA A 407 0.54 6.58 -14.78
C ALA A 407 -0.84 7.00 -14.26
N LEU A 408 -0.93 7.66 -13.10
CA LEU A 408 -2.20 8.08 -12.49
C LEU A 408 -2.66 9.49 -12.89
N ARG A 409 -1.79 10.31 -13.50
CA ARG A 409 -2.03 11.73 -13.77
C ARG A 409 -3.27 12.05 -14.62
N TYR A 410 -3.79 11.07 -15.36
CA TYR A 410 -4.99 11.26 -16.18
C TYR A 410 -6.27 11.24 -15.34
N PHE A 411 -6.19 10.79 -14.09
CA PHE A 411 -7.31 10.85 -13.17
C PHE A 411 -7.47 12.25 -12.55
N SER A 412 -8.72 12.64 -12.33
CA SER A 412 -9.16 13.80 -11.57
C SER A 412 -10.06 13.30 -10.43
N ALA A 413 -9.48 13.10 -9.25
CA ALA A 413 -10.19 12.52 -8.12
C ALA A 413 -10.91 13.59 -7.29
N SER A 414 -12.14 13.32 -6.84
CA SER A 414 -12.80 14.17 -5.84
C SER A 414 -12.05 14.12 -4.50
N THR A 415 -11.71 12.92 -4.06
CA THR A 415 -10.97 12.69 -2.82
C THR A 415 -9.68 11.93 -3.09
N ILE A 416 -8.55 12.46 -2.62
CA ILE A 416 -7.26 11.78 -2.64
C ILE A 416 -6.80 11.52 -1.21
N GLU A 417 -6.42 10.28 -0.93
CA GLU A 417 -5.81 9.88 0.33
C GLU A 417 -4.41 9.32 0.07
N ILE A 418 -3.36 9.97 0.58
CA ILE A 418 -1.99 9.48 0.49
C ILE A 418 -1.50 9.12 1.89
N THR A 419 -1.02 7.89 2.07
CA THR A 419 -0.38 7.43 3.29
C THR A 419 1.06 7.03 2.99
N LEU A 420 2.04 7.74 3.55
CA LEU A 420 3.45 7.35 3.46
C LEU A 420 3.87 6.74 4.80
N SER A 421 4.44 5.53 4.80
CA SER A 421 4.83 4.86 6.05
C SER A 421 6.18 4.15 5.99
N CYS A 422 7.01 4.31 7.01
CA CYS A 422 8.30 3.61 7.17
C CYS A 422 9.22 3.76 5.95
N LEU A 423 9.20 4.93 5.29
CA LEU A 423 10.08 5.21 4.16
C LEU A 423 11.52 5.36 4.64
N THR A 424 12.47 4.82 3.89
CA THR A 424 13.89 4.98 4.17
C THR A 424 14.32 6.44 3.95
N ASN A 425 15.47 6.80 4.53
CA ASN A 425 16.07 8.14 4.70
C ASN A 425 16.31 8.91 3.39
N THR A 426 15.23 9.14 2.65
CA THR A 426 15.15 9.84 1.38
C THR A 426 14.31 11.09 1.62
N ASN A 427 14.57 12.12 0.81
CA ASN A 427 13.82 13.36 0.90
C ASN A 427 12.33 13.08 0.60
N LEU A 428 11.49 13.13 1.65
CA LEU A 428 10.06 12.77 1.59
C LEU A 428 9.28 13.60 0.58
N SER A 429 9.73 14.81 0.29
CA SER A 429 9.13 15.63 -0.75
C SER A 429 9.12 14.98 -2.13
N THR A 430 10.13 14.16 -2.44
CA THR A 430 10.25 13.49 -3.74
C THR A 430 9.11 12.49 -3.98
N PHE A 431 8.37 12.11 -2.93
CA PHE A 431 7.17 11.27 -3.02
C PHE A 431 5.90 12.05 -3.37
N PHE A 432 6.00 13.34 -3.69
CA PHE A 432 4.88 14.18 -4.16
C PHE A 432 5.11 14.70 -5.59
N TYR A 433 6.09 14.17 -6.31
CA TYR A 433 6.37 14.57 -7.69
C TYR A 433 6.47 13.37 -8.62
N GLY A 434 5.83 13.48 -9.78
CA GLY A 434 5.99 12.58 -10.93
C GLY A 434 7.29 12.84 -11.69
N HIS A 435 7.49 12.15 -12.81
CA HIS A 435 8.65 12.40 -13.66
C HIS A 435 8.56 13.81 -14.27
N GLY A 436 9.69 14.51 -14.31
CA GLY A 436 9.74 15.90 -14.78
C GLY A 436 9.29 16.94 -13.76
N GLY A 437 9.09 16.55 -12.49
CA GLY A 437 8.82 17.49 -11.40
C GLY A 437 7.37 17.99 -11.37
N VAL A 438 6.44 17.24 -11.97
CA VAL A 438 5.01 17.57 -11.91
C VAL A 438 4.48 17.16 -10.54
N PHE A 439 3.85 18.08 -9.83
CA PHE A 439 3.30 17.82 -8.51
C PHE A 439 2.10 16.85 -8.55
N PHE A 440 2.01 16.01 -7.54
CA PHE A 440 0.89 15.11 -7.25
C PHE A 440 0.71 15.08 -5.73
N PRO A 441 -0.50 15.27 -5.17
CA PRO A 441 -1.82 14.92 -5.72
C PRO A 441 -2.60 16.04 -6.43
N TYR A 442 -3.61 15.65 -7.23
CA TYR A 442 -4.59 16.56 -7.86
C TYR A 442 -6.04 16.16 -7.57
N GLY A 443 -6.67 16.81 -6.59
CA GLY A 443 -8.03 16.51 -6.15
C GLY A 443 -8.65 17.61 -5.29
N SER A 444 -9.98 17.59 -5.14
CA SER A 444 -10.69 18.66 -4.43
C SER A 444 -10.61 18.54 -2.91
N THR A 445 -10.57 17.29 -2.42
CA THR A 445 -10.26 16.92 -1.04
C THR A 445 -8.97 16.11 -1.02
N ILE A 446 -7.96 16.58 -0.31
CA ILE A 446 -6.65 15.93 -0.21
C ILE A 446 -6.38 15.59 1.24
N SER A 447 -6.10 14.33 1.53
CA SER A 447 -5.70 13.83 2.84
C SER A 447 -4.33 13.20 2.75
N ILE A 448 -3.38 13.69 3.56
CA ILE A 448 -2.02 13.16 3.61
C ILE A 448 -1.73 12.72 5.04
N THR A 449 -1.28 11.47 5.17
CA THR A 449 -0.90 10.86 6.45
C THR A 449 0.52 10.32 6.34
N LEU A 450 1.34 10.63 7.32
CA LEU A 450 2.74 10.19 7.38
C LEU A 450 2.92 9.33 8.62
N LEU A 451 3.51 8.15 8.51
CA LEU A 451 3.63 7.21 9.63
C LEU A 451 5.06 6.69 9.76
N GLY A 452 5.68 6.87 10.94
CA GLY A 452 6.99 6.27 11.23
C GLY A 452 8.10 6.68 10.26
N THR A 453 8.12 7.95 9.84
CA THR A 453 9.25 8.51 9.07
C THR A 453 10.46 8.56 9.99
N GLY A 454 11.46 7.70 9.73
CA GLY A 454 12.67 7.65 10.52
C GLY A 454 13.46 8.95 10.39
N ASP A 455 13.85 9.52 11.53
CA ASP A 455 14.60 10.77 11.72
C ASP A 455 13.87 12.07 11.31
N GLU A 456 13.74 12.98 12.29
CA GLU A 456 13.21 14.35 12.12
C GLU A 456 13.99 15.15 11.07
N ASP A 457 15.24 14.77 10.80
CA ASP A 457 16.18 15.45 9.90
C ASP A 457 15.99 15.08 8.40
N SER A 458 15.07 14.16 8.07
CA SER A 458 14.89 13.65 6.70
C SER A 458 14.13 14.60 5.76
N TRP A 459 13.49 15.64 6.29
CA TRP A 459 12.81 16.65 5.48
C TRP A 459 13.80 17.69 4.97
N ASP A 460 13.81 17.90 3.64
CA ASP A 460 14.47 19.07 3.09
C ASP A 460 13.80 20.31 3.69
N GLN A 461 14.58 21.15 4.38
CA GLN A 461 14.12 22.36 5.08
C GLN A 461 13.38 23.35 4.17
N LYS A 462 13.38 23.09 2.86
CA LYS A 462 12.82 23.94 1.83
C LYS A 462 11.39 23.61 1.42
N ILE A 463 10.83 22.47 1.84
CA ILE A 463 9.56 22.01 1.29
C ILE A 463 8.46 22.14 2.31
N TYR A 464 7.43 22.87 1.90
CA TYR A 464 6.29 23.26 2.70
C TYR A 464 5.06 22.59 2.11
N LEU A 465 4.68 21.43 2.65
CA LEU A 465 3.70 20.56 1.99
C LEU A 465 2.37 21.27 1.70
N LEU A 466 1.85 22.05 2.65
CA LEU A 466 0.59 22.77 2.44
C LEU A 466 0.71 23.80 1.31
N TRP A 467 1.84 24.50 1.26
CA TRP A 467 2.16 25.46 0.20
C TRP A 467 2.19 24.79 -1.18
N GLU A 468 2.94 23.70 -1.31
CA GLU A 468 3.07 22.96 -2.57
C GLU A 468 1.70 22.48 -3.08
N ILE A 469 0.82 22.03 -2.19
CA ILE A 469 -0.54 21.60 -2.57
C ILE A 469 -1.35 22.76 -3.13
N VAL A 470 -1.39 23.91 -2.45
CA VAL A 470 -2.23 25.03 -2.91
C VAL A 470 -1.68 25.71 -4.16
N GLU A 471 -0.35 25.76 -4.32
CA GLU A 471 0.30 26.31 -5.51
C GLU A 471 0.04 25.43 -6.74
N ASN A 472 0.06 24.10 -6.59
CA ASN A 472 -0.01 23.17 -7.70
C ASN A 472 -1.39 22.52 -7.92
N CYS A 473 -2.35 22.67 -7.00
CA CYS A 473 -3.67 22.05 -7.11
C CYS A 473 -4.79 23.07 -6.88
N GLU A 474 -5.15 23.80 -7.94
CA GLU A 474 -6.16 24.86 -7.89
C GLU A 474 -7.56 24.38 -7.44
N ILE A 475 -7.89 23.10 -7.63
CA ILE A 475 -9.20 22.56 -7.25
C ILE A 475 -9.30 22.18 -5.77
N ALA A 476 -8.19 22.20 -5.03
CA ALA A 476 -8.14 21.77 -3.64
C ALA A 476 -8.88 22.78 -2.73
N HIS A 477 -10.03 22.34 -2.20
CA HIS A 477 -10.81 23.12 -1.24
C HIS A 477 -10.74 22.56 0.18
N THR A 478 -10.40 21.28 0.34
CA THR A 478 -10.27 20.63 1.66
C THR A 478 -8.93 19.93 1.73
N ILE A 479 -8.14 20.25 2.74
CA ILE A 479 -6.85 19.63 2.98
C ILE A 479 -6.81 19.06 4.40
N HIS A 480 -6.44 17.80 4.54
CA HIS A 480 -6.19 17.14 5.82
C HIS A 480 -4.73 16.69 5.85
N ILE A 481 -3.99 17.08 6.88
CA ILE A 481 -2.60 16.70 7.07
C ILE A 481 -2.48 16.08 8.46
N ASP A 482 -1.95 14.86 8.52
CA ASP A 482 -1.80 14.08 9.74
C ASP A 482 -0.36 13.60 9.94
N ASN A 483 0.13 13.77 11.16
CA ASN A 483 1.42 13.28 11.65
C ASN A 483 2.62 13.77 10.81
N LEU A 484 2.58 15.03 10.38
CA LEU A 484 3.67 15.69 9.67
C LEU A 484 4.68 16.28 10.66
N ASP A 485 5.89 15.73 10.67
CA ASP A 485 7.05 16.28 11.39
C ASP A 485 7.88 17.24 10.53
N ALA A 486 7.19 18.08 9.75
CA ALA A 486 7.79 19.08 8.87
C ALA A 486 7.03 20.40 8.94
N PRO A 487 7.69 21.54 8.66
CA PRO A 487 7.00 22.82 8.57
C PRO A 487 5.93 22.80 7.48
N LEU A 488 4.69 23.15 7.83
CA LEU A 488 3.59 23.23 6.85
C LEU A 488 3.77 24.39 5.86
N VAL A 489 4.32 25.50 6.35
CA VAL A 489 4.49 26.76 5.63
C VAL A 489 5.88 27.33 5.91
N PRO A 490 6.40 28.20 5.03
CA PRO A 490 7.65 28.91 5.26
C PRO A 490 7.69 29.57 6.63
N CYS A 491 8.56 29.08 7.51
CA CYS A 491 8.82 29.71 8.80
C CYS A 491 9.77 30.89 8.59
N ALA A 492 9.28 31.93 7.93
CA ALA A 492 9.99 33.19 7.88
C ALA A 492 9.76 33.93 9.22
N PRO A 493 10.70 34.73 9.74
CA PRO A 493 10.43 35.61 10.87
C PRO A 493 9.18 36.45 10.59
N LEU A 494 8.29 36.67 11.56
CA LEU A 494 7.03 37.42 11.35
C LEU A 494 7.21 38.74 10.58
N GLU A 495 8.35 39.40 10.74
CA GLU A 495 8.70 40.65 10.05
C GLU A 495 8.83 40.49 8.52
N THR A 496 9.17 39.30 8.02
CA THR A 496 9.30 39.03 6.58
C THR A 496 8.01 38.47 5.96
N TRP A 497 6.95 38.20 6.74
CA TRP A 497 5.68 37.69 6.21
C TRP A 497 4.98 38.68 5.28
N HIS A 498 5.27 39.98 5.40
CA HIS A 498 4.75 40.99 4.48
C HIS A 498 5.19 40.76 3.03
N ASP A 499 6.40 40.21 2.84
CA ASP A 499 6.89 39.80 1.53
C ASP A 499 6.19 38.53 1.02
N PHE A 500 5.43 37.82 1.86
CA PHE A 500 4.63 36.66 1.44
C PHE A 500 3.19 37.02 1.07
N SER A 501 2.83 38.31 1.01
CA SER A 501 1.48 38.74 0.66
C SER A 501 1.00 38.24 -0.71
N HIS A 502 1.89 38.08 -1.69
CA HIS A 502 1.53 37.56 -3.02
C HIS A 502 1.23 36.06 -3.02
N TYR A 503 1.81 35.32 -2.09
CA TYR A 503 1.68 33.87 -1.97
C TYR A 503 0.32 33.43 -1.41
N TRP A 504 -0.31 34.27 -0.57
CA TRP A 504 -1.65 33.95 -0.04
C TRP A 504 -2.76 33.90 -1.10
N LYS A 505 -2.50 34.41 -2.31
CA LYS A 505 -3.43 34.30 -3.43
C LYS A 505 -3.68 32.86 -3.85
N ASP A 506 -2.69 31.99 -3.70
CA ASP A 506 -2.79 30.58 -4.09
C ASP A 506 -3.70 29.80 -3.13
N PHE A 507 -3.89 30.30 -1.91
CA PHE A 507 -4.82 29.74 -0.93
C PHE A 507 -6.30 30.11 -1.18
N CYS A 508 -6.61 30.89 -2.22
CA CYS A 508 -7.98 31.41 -2.42
C CYS A 508 -9.06 30.33 -2.58
N ASN A 509 -8.69 29.14 -3.04
CA ASN A 509 -9.62 28.01 -3.21
C ASN A 509 -9.76 27.16 -1.95
N LEU A 510 -8.84 27.27 -1.00
CA LEU A 510 -8.85 26.49 0.23
C LEU A 510 -9.98 26.96 1.15
N ARG A 511 -10.83 26.03 1.57
CA ARG A 511 -11.98 26.28 2.45
C ARG A 511 -11.85 25.58 3.80
N HIS A 512 -11.28 24.39 3.83
CA HIS A 512 -11.18 23.58 5.02
C HIS A 512 -9.74 23.08 5.17
N LEU A 513 -9.15 23.31 6.34
CA LEU A 513 -7.86 22.73 6.69
C LEU A 513 -8.00 21.96 8.00
N THR A 514 -7.53 20.72 8.02
CA THR A 514 -7.37 19.95 9.24
C THR A 514 -5.91 19.59 9.42
N VAL A 515 -5.36 19.91 10.58
CA VAL A 515 -3.99 19.57 10.97
C VAL A 515 -4.06 18.67 12.20
N ARG A 516 -3.48 17.47 12.11
CA ARG A 516 -3.51 16.46 13.18
C ARG A 516 -2.10 15.99 13.53
N HIS A 517 -1.78 15.86 14.81
CA HIS A 517 -0.51 15.29 15.30
C HIS A 517 0.75 15.90 14.66
N CYS A 518 0.71 17.14 14.20
CA CYS A 518 1.85 17.80 13.55
C CYS A 518 2.72 18.50 14.60
N SER A 519 3.88 17.94 14.90
CA SER A 519 4.88 18.46 15.85
C SER A 519 5.47 19.79 15.40
N LYS A 520 5.74 20.00 14.11
CA LYS A 520 6.29 21.28 13.63
C LYS A 520 5.21 22.36 13.39
N PHE A 521 3.95 22.08 13.72
CA PHE A 521 2.87 23.07 13.67
C PHE A 521 2.89 23.97 14.91
N THR A 522 3.45 25.17 14.74
CA THR A 522 3.76 26.10 15.84
C THR A 522 2.78 27.28 15.90
N GLU A 523 2.77 27.98 17.04
CA GLU A 523 1.97 29.18 17.24
C GLU A 523 2.15 30.29 16.19
N PRO A 524 3.38 30.65 15.74
CA PRO A 524 3.56 31.66 14.70
C PRO A 524 2.91 31.26 13.38
N VAL A 525 3.03 29.98 13.01
CA VAL A 525 2.38 29.42 11.82
C VAL A 525 0.86 29.54 11.92
N LEU A 526 0.29 29.16 13.07
CA LEU A 526 -1.15 29.26 13.30
C LEU A 526 -1.64 30.71 13.21
N LYS A 527 -0.97 31.66 13.88
CA LYS A 527 -1.30 33.09 13.81
C LYS A 527 -1.28 33.60 12.38
N GLY A 528 -0.26 33.18 11.63
CA GLY A 528 -0.10 33.53 10.23
C GLY A 528 -1.20 32.99 9.32
N LEU A 529 -1.62 31.74 9.52
CA LEU A 529 -2.77 31.17 8.78
C LEU A 529 -4.06 31.92 9.10
N VAL A 530 -4.32 32.19 10.38
CA VAL A 530 -5.53 32.91 10.81
C VAL A 530 -5.55 34.33 10.27
N SER A 531 -4.46 35.08 10.42
CA SER A 531 -4.40 36.48 9.99
C SER A 531 -4.55 36.63 8.49
N ASN A 532 -3.97 35.74 7.68
CA ASN A 532 -4.02 35.87 6.22
C ASN A 532 -5.25 35.21 5.58
N LEU A 533 -5.74 34.08 6.12
CA LEU A 533 -6.83 33.32 5.49
C LEU A 533 -8.21 33.62 6.09
N MET A 534 -8.28 34.00 7.36
CA MET A 534 -9.57 34.14 8.06
C MET A 534 -10.08 35.57 8.19
N THR A 535 -9.19 36.58 8.21
CA THR A 535 -9.58 37.99 8.45
C THR A 535 -10.07 38.74 7.20
N GLY A 536 -9.96 38.13 6.02
CA GLY A 536 -10.39 38.72 4.75
C GLY A 536 -11.91 38.81 4.52
N GLU A 537 -12.32 39.46 3.43
CA GLU A 537 -13.74 39.63 3.07
C GLU A 537 -14.48 38.28 2.93
N PRO A 538 -15.74 38.18 3.40
CA PRO A 538 -16.47 36.92 3.54
C PRO A 538 -16.82 36.20 2.23
N SER A 539 -16.67 36.83 1.05
CA SER A 539 -17.09 36.25 -0.23
C SER A 539 -16.18 35.11 -0.72
N HIS A 540 -14.93 35.04 -0.25
CA HIS A 540 -13.97 33.98 -0.60
C HIS A 540 -13.25 33.42 0.65
N SER A 541 -13.90 33.53 1.80
CA SER A 541 -13.24 33.28 3.08
C SER A 541 -13.11 31.79 3.38
N PHE A 542 -11.91 31.40 3.80
CA PHE A 542 -11.57 30.11 4.39
C PHE A 542 -12.56 29.72 5.51
N GLN A 543 -13.24 28.60 5.41
CA GLN A 543 -14.42 28.30 6.22
C GLN A 543 -14.08 27.67 7.58
N SER A 544 -13.16 26.72 7.63
CA SER A 544 -12.81 26.05 8.88
C SER A 544 -11.33 25.65 9.00
N LEU A 545 -10.80 25.76 10.21
CA LEU A 545 -9.50 25.24 10.63
C LEU A 545 -9.67 24.34 11.85
N ASP A 546 -9.35 23.07 11.68
CA ASP A 546 -9.39 22.08 12.74
C ASP A 546 -7.96 21.68 13.14
N ILE A 547 -7.63 21.86 14.42
CA ILE A 547 -6.30 21.56 14.99
C ILE A 547 -6.48 20.45 16.02
N ILE A 548 -5.86 19.30 15.83
CA ILE A 548 -6.08 18.12 16.66
C ILE A 548 -4.74 17.59 17.14
N ALA A 549 -4.55 17.52 18.46
CA ALA A 549 -3.39 16.94 19.12
C ALA A 549 -2.04 17.48 18.59
N CYS A 550 -1.95 18.79 18.31
CA CYS A 550 -0.69 19.45 17.93
C CYS A 550 0.00 20.01 19.20
N PRO A 551 1.19 19.50 19.59
CA PRO A 551 1.76 19.75 20.92
C PRO A 551 2.31 21.17 21.13
N HIS A 552 2.56 21.93 20.07
CA HIS A 552 3.15 23.27 20.14
C HIS A 552 2.13 24.42 20.01
N ILE A 553 0.86 24.13 20.28
CA ILE A 553 -0.22 25.12 20.30
C ILE A 553 -0.71 25.26 21.74
N SER A 554 -0.51 26.42 22.36
CA SER A 554 -1.06 26.68 23.70
C SER A 554 -2.56 26.91 23.67
N GLU A 555 -3.23 26.53 24.77
CA GLU A 555 -4.64 26.84 25.01
C GLU A 555 -4.91 28.34 25.00
N GLU A 556 -4.02 29.13 25.62
CA GLU A 556 -4.14 30.59 25.71
C GLU A 556 -4.20 31.22 24.32
N LEU A 557 -3.29 30.83 23.42
CA LEU A 557 -3.33 31.31 22.04
C LEU A 557 -4.64 30.93 21.35
N PHE A 558 -5.07 29.66 21.49
CA PHE A 558 -6.28 29.20 20.83
C PHE A 558 -7.52 29.96 21.30
N LEU A 559 -7.66 30.20 22.61
CA LEU A 559 -8.77 30.98 23.17
C LEU A 559 -8.79 32.41 22.60
N ASN A 560 -7.62 33.07 22.54
CA ASN A 560 -7.51 34.41 21.96
C ASN A 560 -7.90 34.43 20.46
N LEU A 561 -7.43 33.45 19.68
CA LEU A 561 -7.79 33.36 18.26
C LEU A 561 -9.27 33.04 18.08
N ARG A 562 -9.86 32.21 18.94
CA ARG A 562 -11.28 31.88 18.89
C ARG A 562 -12.17 33.09 19.17
N ASP A 563 -11.75 33.99 20.06
CA ASP A 563 -12.44 35.26 20.27
C ASP A 563 -12.39 36.18 19.03
N GLU A 564 -11.31 36.09 18.24
CA GLU A 564 -11.13 36.85 17.01
C GLU A 564 -11.93 36.29 15.82
N VAL A 565 -11.84 34.97 15.56
CA VAL A 565 -12.42 34.34 14.35
C VAL A 565 -13.67 33.50 14.60
N GLY A 566 -14.10 33.40 15.86
CA GLY A 566 -15.32 32.70 16.27
C GLY A 566 -15.26 31.18 16.04
N PRO A 567 -16.37 30.54 15.59
CA PRO A 567 -16.46 29.09 15.47
C PRO A 567 -15.72 28.50 14.26
N ARG A 568 -15.03 29.34 13.46
CA ARG A 568 -14.27 28.90 12.29
C ARG A 568 -12.98 28.17 12.66
N ILE A 569 -12.52 28.30 13.90
CA ILE A 569 -11.36 27.58 14.43
C ILE A 569 -11.81 26.58 15.51
N ASN A 570 -11.40 25.32 15.35
CA ASN A 570 -11.64 24.26 16.33
C ASN A 570 -10.32 23.66 16.79
N TRP A 571 -10.21 23.39 18.09
CA TRP A 571 -9.06 22.73 18.68
C TRP A 571 -9.47 21.58 19.57
N LYS A 572 -8.75 20.47 19.46
CA LYS A 572 -8.88 19.29 20.31
C LYS A 572 -7.48 18.95 20.83
N PRO A 573 -7.17 19.18 22.12
CA PRO A 573 -5.87 18.81 22.68
C PRO A 573 -5.69 17.28 22.66
N ASP A 574 -4.43 16.85 22.70
CA ASP A 574 -4.09 15.44 22.96
C ASP A 574 -4.54 15.08 24.39
N ARG A 575 -5.19 13.94 24.57
CA ARG A 575 -5.88 13.58 25.83
C ARG A 575 -5.03 12.71 26.74
#